data_AF-H1LIR2-F1
#
_entry.id   AF-H1LIR2-F1
#
_cell.length_a   1.000
_cell.length_b   1.000
_cell.length_c   1.000
_cell.angle_alpha   90.00
_cell.angle_beta   90.00
_cell.angle_gamma   90.00
#
_symmetry.space_group_name_H-M   'P 1'
#
loop_
_entity.id
_entity.type
_entity.pdbx_description
1 polymer ?
#
loop_
_entity_poly.entity_id
_entity_poly.type
_entity_poly.pdbx_seq_one_letter_code
_entity_poly.pdbx_strand_id
1 'polypeptide(L)'
;MDEWRHLLENDEQQKEQQRVDLVVSKIDNKISTTEREYDSAHSETKKVQQNYADNTSVNYFEVDDRIETSAELQQQRGLVSRLTENESILKNQLDTLKDLKKSPYFGRIDIQDDGEPDTEQLYIGIASFENADGEFLVYDWRAPISSVYYNGTLGKVAYETPMGKQETTLKKKRQFQIVDGKIRNMFDTNETVGDEMLQSALGAQNDDYMQNIVATIQHEQNDIIRDTKSNLLVVQGVAGSGKTSAILQRIAFLLYHSRDTLEAD
;
A
#
# COMPACT_ATOMS: atom_id res chain seq x y z
N MET A 1 -16.55 -1.48 37.58
CA MET A 1 -16.46 -2.22 36.30
C MET A 1 -15.61 -1.46 35.28
N ASP A 2 -15.56 -0.13 35.33
CA ASP A 2 -14.76 0.69 34.38
C ASP A 2 -13.25 0.66 34.58
N GLU A 3 -12.74 0.54 35.81
CA GLU A 3 -11.27 0.47 36.05
C GLU A 3 -10.61 -0.75 35.37
N TRP A 4 -11.31 -1.89 35.31
CA TRP A 4 -10.80 -3.11 34.69
C TRP A 4 -10.79 -3.04 33.16
N ARG A 5 -11.75 -2.31 32.56
CA ARG A 5 -11.77 -2.09 31.10
C ARG A 5 -10.61 -1.19 30.66
N HIS A 6 -10.38 -0.10 31.37
CA HIS A 6 -9.25 0.79 31.08
C HIS A 6 -7.88 0.12 31.25
N LEU A 7 -7.72 -0.79 32.22
CA LEU A 7 -6.46 -1.53 32.39
C LEU A 7 -6.20 -2.53 31.25
N LEU A 8 -7.24 -3.24 30.79
CA LEU A 8 -7.13 -4.18 29.67
C LEU A 8 -6.87 -3.46 28.34
N GLU A 9 -7.53 -2.32 28.12
CA GLU A 9 -7.38 -1.50 26.93
C GLU A 9 -5.97 -0.88 26.83
N ASN A 10 -5.42 -0.46 27.97
CA ASN A 10 -4.04 0.04 28.05
C ASN A 10 -2.99 -1.07 27.82
N ASP A 11 -3.25 -2.31 28.28
CA ASP A 11 -2.38 -3.46 28.00
C ASP A 11 -2.41 -3.85 26.51
N GLU A 12 -3.58 -3.84 25.86
CA GLU A 12 -3.67 -4.05 24.41
C GLU A 12 -2.98 -2.94 23.62
N GLN A 13 -3.19 -1.68 23.98
CA GLN A 13 -2.53 -0.56 23.32
C GLN A 13 -1.00 -0.65 23.42
N GLN A 14 -0.47 -1.09 24.57
CA GLN A 14 0.96 -1.32 24.75
C GLN A 14 1.49 -2.44 23.87
N LYS A 15 0.77 -3.57 23.79
CA LYS A 15 1.13 -4.68 22.88
C LYS A 15 1.14 -4.25 21.42
N GLU A 16 0.15 -3.48 21.00
CA GLU A 16 0.07 -2.94 19.65
C GLU A 16 1.18 -1.93 19.36
N GLN A 17 1.51 -1.08 20.33
CA GLN A 17 2.63 -0.15 20.20
C GLN A 17 3.97 -0.87 20.10
N GLN A 18 4.17 -1.96 20.87
CA GLN A 18 5.36 -2.81 20.75
C GLN A 18 5.47 -3.44 19.35
N ARG A 19 4.34 -3.88 18.78
CA ARG A 19 4.30 -4.37 17.40
C ARG A 19 4.67 -3.28 16.40
N VAL A 20 4.10 -2.07 16.53
CA VAL A 20 4.45 -0.93 15.66
C VAL A 20 5.95 -0.65 15.74
N ASP A 21 6.51 -0.57 16.95
CA ASP A 21 7.94 -0.31 17.15
C ASP A 21 8.81 -1.41 16.50
N LEU A 22 8.40 -2.69 16.60
CA LEU A 22 9.07 -3.82 15.93
C LEU A 22 9.02 -3.70 14.39
N VAL A 23 7.84 -3.40 13.84
CA VAL A 23 7.65 -3.28 12.38
C VAL A 23 8.43 -2.09 11.84
N VAL A 24 8.38 -0.93 12.52
CA VAL A 24 9.17 0.26 12.17
C VAL A 24 10.66 -0.03 12.21
N SER A 25 11.15 -0.77 13.21
CA SER A 25 12.56 -1.18 13.26
C SER A 25 12.96 -2.07 12.09
N LYS A 26 12.11 -3.03 11.69
CA LYS A 26 12.34 -3.87 10.52
C LYS A 26 12.32 -3.06 9.22
N ILE A 27 11.39 -2.10 9.08
CA ILE A 27 11.33 -1.18 7.93
C ILE A 27 12.60 -0.34 7.87
N ASP A 28 13.10 0.18 8.99
CA ASP A 28 14.33 0.99 9.05
C ASP A 28 15.57 0.22 8.58
N ASN A 29 15.68 -1.06 8.95
CA ASN A 29 16.74 -1.93 8.45
C ASN A 29 16.63 -2.15 6.93
N LYS A 30 15.41 -2.28 6.41
CA LYS A 30 15.17 -2.41 4.97
C LYS A 30 15.51 -1.10 4.23
N ILE A 31 15.07 0.05 4.73
CA ILE A 31 15.43 1.38 4.21
C ILE A 31 16.94 1.51 4.11
N SER A 32 17.67 1.24 5.19
CA SER A 32 19.14 1.37 5.21
C SER A 32 19.85 0.48 4.19
N THR A 33 19.23 -0.62 3.78
CA THR A 33 19.77 -1.53 2.75
C THR A 33 19.42 -1.02 1.36
N THR A 34 18.15 -0.68 1.12
CA THR A 34 17.66 -0.15 -0.15
C THR A 34 18.27 1.22 -0.49
N GLU A 35 18.57 2.07 0.50
CA GLU A 35 19.30 3.34 0.27
C GLU A 35 20.70 3.09 -0.30
N ARG A 36 21.44 2.11 0.23
CA ARG A 36 22.77 1.74 -0.28
C ARG A 36 22.70 1.21 -1.72
N GLU A 37 21.69 0.40 -2.02
CA GLU A 37 21.45 -0.12 -3.37
C GLU A 37 21.09 1.02 -4.35
N TYR A 38 20.22 1.93 -3.93
CA TYR A 38 19.84 3.12 -4.68
C TYR A 38 21.04 4.02 -4.98
N ASP A 39 21.86 4.34 -3.97
CA ASP A 39 23.04 5.20 -4.13
C ASP A 39 24.05 4.59 -5.11
N SER A 40 24.22 3.27 -5.06
CA SER A 40 25.07 2.53 -6.01
C SER A 40 24.51 2.61 -7.43
N ALA A 41 23.22 2.32 -7.61
CA ALA A 41 22.55 2.37 -8.92
C ALA A 41 22.54 3.79 -9.52
N HIS A 42 22.33 4.81 -8.68
CA HIS A 42 22.38 6.22 -9.09
C HIS A 42 23.78 6.63 -9.55
N SER A 43 24.83 6.21 -8.83
CA SER A 43 26.23 6.45 -9.20
C SER A 43 26.60 5.76 -10.52
N GLU A 44 26.15 4.52 -10.71
CA GLU A 44 26.35 3.77 -11.96
C GLU A 44 25.66 4.44 -13.15
N THR A 45 24.37 4.77 -13.00
CA THR A 45 23.59 5.47 -14.04
C THR A 45 24.25 6.78 -14.45
N LYS A 46 24.72 7.56 -13.47
CA LYS A 46 25.45 8.81 -13.74
C LYS A 46 26.74 8.60 -14.53
N LYS A 47 27.55 7.59 -14.19
CA LYS A 47 28.79 7.26 -14.91
C LYS A 47 28.50 6.84 -16.35
N VAL A 48 27.48 6.01 -16.56
CA VAL A 48 27.11 5.53 -17.90
C VAL A 48 26.58 6.67 -18.76
N GLN A 49 25.74 7.56 -18.21
CA GLN A 49 25.25 8.75 -18.93
C GLN A 49 26.39 9.71 -19.31
N GLN A 50 27.39 9.91 -18.44
CA GLN A 50 28.57 10.71 -18.73
C GLN A 50 29.41 10.09 -19.85
N ASN A 51 29.75 8.80 -19.74
CA ASN A 51 30.48 8.08 -20.78
C ASN A 51 29.75 8.08 -22.13
N TYR A 52 28.42 7.99 -22.13
CA TYR A 52 27.61 8.12 -23.33
C TYR A 52 27.77 9.50 -23.99
N ALA A 53 27.63 10.57 -23.19
CA ALA A 53 27.78 11.94 -23.69
C ALA A 53 29.19 12.22 -24.24
N ASP A 54 30.23 11.66 -23.61
CA ASP A 54 31.62 11.85 -24.01
C ASP A 54 31.98 11.05 -25.29
N ASN A 55 31.42 9.85 -25.47
CA ASN A 55 31.71 8.98 -26.63
C ASN A 55 30.80 9.21 -27.85
N THR A 56 29.71 9.97 -27.73
CA THR A 56 28.80 10.26 -28.86
C THR A 56 29.21 11.45 -29.73
N SER A 57 30.50 11.84 -29.74
CA SER A 57 31.04 12.72 -30.77
C SER A 57 31.12 11.96 -32.11
N VAL A 58 29.99 11.80 -32.80
CA VAL A 58 29.89 11.03 -34.05
C VAL A 58 30.51 11.80 -35.22
N ASN A 59 31.42 11.15 -35.94
CA ASN A 59 32.03 11.64 -37.17
C ASN A 59 31.16 11.17 -38.37
N TYR A 60 30.65 12.08 -39.20
CA TYR A 60 29.58 11.82 -40.18
C TYR A 60 30.05 11.53 -41.63
N PHE A 61 31.33 11.23 -41.86
CA PHE A 61 31.89 11.31 -43.22
C PHE A 61 31.75 10.05 -44.09
N GLU A 62 31.51 8.85 -43.54
CA GLU A 62 31.38 7.61 -44.32
C GLU A 62 30.04 6.88 -44.10
N VAL A 63 29.54 6.21 -45.14
CA VAL A 63 28.20 5.58 -45.16
C VAL A 63 28.18 4.22 -44.44
N ASP A 64 29.29 3.48 -44.45
CA ASP A 64 29.44 2.20 -43.72
C ASP A 64 29.43 2.41 -42.19
N ASP A 65 30.09 3.48 -41.72
CA ASP A 65 30.11 3.88 -40.30
C ASP A 65 28.72 4.15 -39.73
N ARG A 66 27.73 4.53 -40.56
CA ARG A 66 26.36 4.83 -40.11
C ARG A 66 25.58 3.60 -39.68
N ILE A 67 25.86 2.41 -40.26
CA ILE A 67 25.15 1.17 -39.93
C ILE A 67 25.69 0.61 -38.61
N GLU A 68 27.02 0.55 -38.44
CA GLU A 68 27.65 0.16 -37.16
C GLU A 68 27.29 1.13 -36.03
N THR A 69 27.31 2.45 -36.31
CA THR A 69 26.87 3.47 -35.36
C THR A 69 25.42 3.27 -34.92
N SER A 70 24.52 2.81 -35.79
CA SER A 70 23.11 2.65 -35.44
C SER A 70 22.84 1.47 -34.49
N ALA A 71 23.53 0.34 -34.69
CA ALA A 71 23.41 -0.84 -33.83
C ALA A 71 24.04 -0.61 -32.44
N GLU A 72 25.24 -0.02 -32.41
CA GLU A 72 25.93 0.30 -31.15
C GLU A 72 25.17 1.35 -30.33
N LEU A 73 24.65 2.40 -30.97
CA LEU A 73 23.81 3.39 -30.31
C LEU A 73 22.52 2.79 -29.75
N GLN A 74 21.89 1.84 -30.45
CA GLN A 74 20.70 1.17 -29.97
C GLN A 74 20.99 0.31 -28.73
N GLN A 75 22.10 -0.44 -28.74
CA GLN A 75 22.53 -1.20 -27.56
C GLN A 75 22.81 -0.31 -26.36
N GLN A 76 23.50 0.82 -26.57
CA GLN A 76 23.78 1.80 -25.50
C GLN A 76 22.50 2.44 -24.95
N ARG A 77 21.55 2.83 -25.80
CA ARG A 77 20.25 3.34 -25.37
C ARG A 77 19.47 2.33 -24.53
N GLY A 78 19.49 1.05 -24.94
CA GLY A 78 18.87 -0.03 -24.18
C GLY A 78 19.53 -0.26 -22.80
N LEU A 79 20.84 -0.05 -22.68
CA LEU A 79 21.52 -0.09 -21.39
C LEU A 79 21.11 1.09 -20.48
N VAL A 80 21.17 2.32 -21.00
CA VAL A 80 20.79 3.53 -20.24
C VAL A 80 19.33 3.44 -19.75
N SER A 81 18.43 2.98 -20.61
CA SER A 81 17.01 2.80 -20.26
C SER A 81 16.85 1.84 -19.09
N ARG A 82 17.51 0.67 -19.13
CA ARG A 82 17.43 -0.34 -18.04
C ARG A 82 17.99 0.18 -16.72
N LEU A 83 19.11 0.91 -16.76
CA LEU A 83 19.70 1.49 -15.56
C LEU A 83 18.79 2.56 -14.94
N THR A 84 18.22 3.42 -15.78
CA THR A 84 17.28 4.47 -15.35
C THR A 84 16.00 3.87 -14.77
N GLU A 85 15.49 2.80 -15.38
CA GLU A 85 14.33 2.06 -14.89
C GLU A 85 14.62 1.40 -13.54
N ASN A 86 15.76 0.73 -13.39
CA ASN A 86 16.19 0.15 -12.12
C ASN A 86 16.34 1.20 -11.01
N GLU A 87 16.98 2.34 -11.32
CA GLU A 87 17.10 3.46 -10.39
C GLU A 87 15.70 3.97 -9.96
N SER A 88 14.78 4.11 -10.91
CA SER A 88 13.41 4.54 -10.65
C SER A 88 12.64 3.55 -9.77
N ILE A 89 12.81 2.24 -9.98
CA ILE A 89 12.20 1.19 -9.16
C ILE A 89 12.71 1.29 -7.71
N LEU A 90 14.04 1.38 -7.52
CA LEU A 90 14.65 1.49 -6.20
C LEU A 90 14.20 2.76 -5.46
N LYS A 91 14.10 3.88 -6.19
CA LYS A 91 13.59 5.14 -5.65
C LYS A 91 12.14 5.02 -5.17
N ASN A 92 11.25 4.48 -6.00
CA ASN A 92 9.84 4.29 -5.66
C ASN A 92 9.68 3.34 -4.45
N GLN A 93 10.49 2.29 -4.40
CA GLN A 93 10.53 1.37 -3.25
C GLN A 93 10.98 2.11 -1.98
N LEU A 94 12.00 2.95 -2.06
CA LEU A 94 12.48 3.75 -0.95
C LEU A 94 11.41 4.73 -0.43
N ASP A 95 10.74 5.43 -1.33
CA ASP A 95 9.66 6.37 -0.97
C ASP A 95 8.51 5.63 -0.27
N THR A 96 8.14 4.45 -0.78
CA THR A 96 7.12 3.58 -0.16
C THR A 96 7.53 3.15 1.25
N LEU A 97 8.78 2.72 1.44
CA LEU A 97 9.28 2.32 2.76
C LEU A 97 9.31 3.51 3.74
N LYS A 98 9.67 4.70 3.28
CA LYS A 98 9.65 5.94 4.09
C LYS A 98 8.23 6.30 4.55
N ASP A 99 7.23 6.09 3.72
CA ASP A 99 5.84 6.30 4.11
C ASP A 99 5.32 5.21 5.05
N LEU A 100 5.66 3.94 4.80
CA LEU A 100 5.37 2.84 5.72
C LEU A 100 6.04 3.05 7.10
N LYS A 101 7.24 3.63 7.16
CA LYS A 101 7.89 3.94 8.44
C LYS A 101 7.03 4.87 9.31
N LYS A 102 6.37 5.86 8.71
CA LYS A 102 5.54 6.83 9.44
C LYS A 102 4.25 6.20 9.94
N SER A 103 3.61 5.37 9.10
CA SER A 103 2.35 4.70 9.39
C SER A 103 2.32 3.34 8.68
N PRO A 104 2.82 2.26 9.31
CA PRO A 104 3.03 0.97 8.64
C PRO A 104 1.73 0.29 8.25
N TYR A 105 0.69 0.43 9.09
CA TYR A 105 -0.64 -0.11 8.84
C TYR A 105 -1.69 0.80 9.47
N PHE A 106 -2.90 0.78 8.92
CA PHE A 106 -4.05 1.55 9.41
C PHE A 106 -5.18 0.65 9.92
N GLY A 107 -5.13 -0.64 9.62
CA GLY A 107 -6.17 -1.60 10.00
C GLY A 107 -5.60 -2.94 10.46
N ARG A 108 -6.36 -3.64 11.27
CA ARG A 108 -6.15 -5.05 11.62
C ARG A 108 -7.46 -5.81 11.51
N ILE A 109 -7.38 -7.01 10.96
CA ILE A 109 -8.47 -7.99 10.99
C ILE A 109 -7.96 -9.27 11.64
N ASP A 110 -8.80 -9.87 12.48
CA ASP A 110 -8.55 -11.21 13.01
C ASP A 110 -9.49 -12.15 12.28
N ILE A 111 -8.94 -13.10 11.53
CA ILE A 111 -9.71 -14.06 10.74
C ILE A 111 -9.50 -15.48 11.25
N GLN A 112 -10.50 -16.32 11.05
CA GLN A 112 -10.42 -17.74 11.34
C GLN A 112 -10.99 -18.51 10.16
N ASP A 113 -10.10 -19.22 9.46
CA ASP A 113 -10.47 -20.07 8.33
C ASP A 113 -11.05 -21.40 8.83
N ASP A 114 -12.00 -21.95 8.06
CA ASP A 114 -12.68 -23.19 8.41
C ASP A 114 -11.68 -24.35 8.38
N GLY A 115 -11.37 -24.92 9.55
CA GLY A 115 -10.43 -26.04 9.70
C GLY A 115 -9.11 -25.67 10.39
N GLU A 116 -8.83 -24.39 10.56
CA GLU A 116 -7.66 -23.91 11.31
C GLU A 116 -8.03 -23.62 12.78
N PRO A 117 -7.25 -24.13 13.75
CA PRO A 117 -7.55 -23.93 15.17
C PRO A 117 -7.27 -22.50 15.63
N ASP A 118 -6.28 -21.85 15.01
CA ASP A 118 -5.76 -20.56 15.44
C ASP A 118 -6.40 -19.40 14.66
N THR A 119 -6.51 -18.25 15.32
CA THR A 119 -6.96 -17.01 14.70
C THR A 119 -5.76 -16.27 14.13
N GLU A 120 -5.80 -15.97 12.83
CA GLU A 120 -4.75 -15.23 12.15
C GLU A 120 -4.98 -13.73 12.26
N GLN A 121 -3.92 -12.97 12.55
CA GLN A 121 -3.96 -11.51 12.67
C GLN A 121 -3.32 -10.86 11.44
N LEU A 122 -4.12 -10.21 10.61
CA LEU A 122 -3.65 -9.53 9.42
C LEU A 122 -3.68 -8.03 9.63
N TYR A 123 -2.55 -7.38 9.34
CA TYR A 123 -2.38 -5.94 9.45
C TYR A 123 -2.36 -5.34 8.05
N ILE A 124 -3.15 -4.30 7.81
CA ILE A 124 -3.42 -3.77 6.48
C ILE A 124 -2.84 -2.37 6.37
N GLY A 125 -1.99 -2.17 5.37
CA GLY A 125 -1.30 -0.92 5.11
C GLY A 125 -1.35 -0.50 3.64
N ILE A 126 -0.64 0.58 3.33
CA ILE A 126 -0.63 1.17 1.98
C ILE A 126 0.16 0.32 0.97
N ALA A 127 1.06 -0.53 1.45
CA ALA A 127 1.87 -1.45 0.67
C ALA A 127 2.22 -2.68 1.54
N SER A 128 2.54 -3.80 0.89
CA SER A 128 2.98 -4.99 1.60
C SER A 128 4.40 -4.82 2.15
N PHE A 129 4.65 -5.35 3.35
CA PHE A 129 5.97 -5.41 3.95
C PHE A 129 6.22 -6.79 4.55
N GLU A 130 7.26 -7.45 4.07
CA GLU A 130 7.71 -8.77 4.50
C GLU A 130 8.97 -8.66 5.36
N ASN A 131 9.13 -9.60 6.30
CA ASN A 131 10.38 -9.75 7.04
C ASN A 131 11.41 -10.56 6.23
N ALA A 132 12.62 -10.72 6.78
CA ALA A 132 13.68 -11.50 6.14
C ALA A 132 13.36 -12.99 5.96
N ASP A 133 12.37 -13.51 6.70
CA ASP A 133 11.93 -14.90 6.65
C ASP A 133 10.79 -15.12 5.62
N GLY A 134 10.32 -14.05 4.96
CA GLY A 134 9.22 -14.09 4.00
C GLY A 134 7.83 -13.97 4.62
N GLU A 135 7.71 -13.71 5.92
CA GLU A 135 6.42 -13.45 6.56
C GLU A 135 5.95 -12.02 6.30
N PHE A 136 4.71 -11.87 5.84
CA PHE A 136 4.06 -10.58 5.70
C PHE A 136 3.71 -10.00 7.08
N LEU A 137 4.38 -8.89 7.42
CA LEU A 137 4.05 -8.12 8.62
C LEU A 137 2.96 -7.08 8.35
N VAL A 138 2.87 -6.64 7.10
CA VAL A 138 1.84 -5.73 6.57
C VAL A 138 1.37 -6.27 5.22
N TYR A 139 0.06 -6.37 5.06
CA TYR A 139 -0.62 -6.71 3.82
C TYR A 139 -1.02 -5.44 3.09
N ASP A 140 -0.83 -5.42 1.77
CA ASP A 140 -1.32 -4.32 0.94
C ASP A 140 -2.86 -4.30 0.98
N TRP A 141 -3.44 -3.12 1.17
CA TRP A 141 -4.88 -2.91 1.11
C TRP A 141 -5.51 -3.39 -0.20
N ARG A 142 -4.74 -3.45 -1.30
CA ARG A 142 -5.16 -3.97 -2.60
C ARG A 142 -5.27 -5.49 -2.67
N ALA A 143 -4.67 -6.22 -1.72
CA ALA A 143 -4.72 -7.68 -1.71
C ALA A 143 -6.18 -8.20 -1.61
N PRO A 144 -6.51 -9.33 -2.24
CA PRO A 144 -7.83 -9.96 -2.15
C PRO A 144 -8.34 -10.12 -0.72
N ILE A 145 -7.49 -10.63 0.19
CA ILE A 145 -7.84 -10.83 1.61
C ILE A 145 -8.14 -9.51 2.33
N SER A 146 -7.48 -8.42 1.95
CA SER A 146 -7.71 -7.09 2.53
C SER A 146 -9.10 -6.54 2.23
N SER A 147 -9.83 -7.10 1.26
CA SER A 147 -11.24 -6.74 1.03
C SER A 147 -12.13 -7.07 2.22
N VAL A 148 -11.78 -8.07 3.04
CA VAL A 148 -12.48 -8.43 4.28
C VAL A 148 -12.54 -7.25 5.24
N TYR A 149 -11.49 -6.43 5.31
CA TYR A 149 -11.50 -5.23 6.16
C TYR A 149 -12.52 -4.18 5.73
N TYR A 150 -12.75 -4.02 4.42
CA TYR A 150 -13.65 -2.98 3.91
C TYR A 150 -15.10 -3.46 3.79
N ASN A 151 -15.29 -4.72 3.38
CA ASN A 151 -16.60 -5.26 3.00
C ASN A 151 -17.15 -6.24 4.04
N GLY A 152 -16.30 -6.75 4.92
CA GLY A 152 -16.68 -7.74 5.92
C GLY A 152 -17.38 -7.10 7.13
N THR A 153 -18.49 -7.72 7.52
CA THR A 153 -19.06 -7.59 8.87
C THR A 153 -18.51 -8.69 9.77
N LEU A 154 -18.55 -8.52 11.09
CA LEU A 154 -18.17 -9.61 12.01
C LEU A 154 -18.99 -10.87 11.71
N GLY A 155 -18.34 -12.04 11.80
CA GLY A 155 -18.92 -13.32 11.45
C GLY A 155 -18.44 -13.86 10.10
N LYS A 156 -19.26 -14.69 9.44
CA LYS A 156 -18.88 -15.32 8.17
C LYS A 156 -18.85 -14.28 7.05
N VAL A 157 -17.71 -14.20 6.37
CA VAL A 157 -17.47 -13.30 5.26
C VAL A 157 -16.88 -14.07 4.09
N ALA A 158 -17.14 -13.59 2.89
CA ALA A 158 -16.55 -14.14 1.69
C ALA A 158 -15.85 -13.04 0.90
N TYR A 159 -14.75 -13.40 0.25
CA TYR A 159 -13.94 -12.51 -0.56
C TYR A 159 -13.52 -13.18 -1.86
N GLU A 160 -13.32 -12.38 -2.90
CA GLU A 160 -12.95 -12.86 -4.24
C GLU A 160 -11.43 -12.91 -4.38
N THR A 161 -10.90 -14.04 -4.85
CA THR A 161 -9.48 -14.20 -5.21
C THR A 161 -9.35 -14.56 -6.69
N PRO A 162 -8.15 -14.44 -7.29
CA PRO A 162 -7.91 -14.93 -8.65
C PRO A 162 -8.24 -16.43 -8.85
N MET A 163 -8.20 -17.23 -7.78
CA MET A 163 -8.55 -18.65 -7.79
C MET A 163 -10.04 -18.93 -7.49
N GLY A 164 -10.85 -17.89 -7.31
CA GLY A 164 -12.26 -17.96 -6.99
C GLY A 164 -12.60 -17.44 -5.59
N LYS A 165 -13.88 -17.57 -5.24
CA LYS A 165 -14.43 -17.11 -3.96
C LYS A 165 -13.88 -17.93 -2.79
N GLN A 166 -13.41 -17.25 -1.76
CA GLN A 166 -12.96 -17.83 -0.49
C GLN A 166 -13.87 -17.37 0.65
N GLU A 167 -13.96 -18.16 1.72
CA GLU A 167 -14.77 -17.87 2.91
C GLU A 167 -13.91 -17.91 4.17
N THR A 168 -14.13 -16.99 5.09
CA THR A 168 -13.46 -16.94 6.40
C THR A 168 -14.40 -16.36 7.45
N THR A 169 -14.06 -16.50 8.73
CA THR A 169 -14.79 -15.87 9.83
C THR A 169 -14.02 -14.66 10.36
N LEU A 170 -14.55 -13.46 10.16
CA LEU A 170 -14.00 -12.24 10.74
C LEU A 170 -14.38 -12.13 12.23
N LYS A 171 -13.38 -12.22 13.11
CA LYS A 171 -13.53 -12.19 14.58
C LYS A 171 -13.38 -10.79 15.17
N LYS A 172 -12.47 -9.99 14.60
CA LYS A 172 -12.13 -8.66 15.08
C LYS A 172 -11.80 -7.77 13.90
N LYS A 173 -12.22 -6.51 13.97
CA LYS A 173 -11.80 -5.45 13.07
C LYS A 173 -11.35 -4.28 13.91
N ARG A 174 -10.15 -3.79 13.65
CA ARG A 174 -9.52 -2.71 14.40
C ARG A 174 -8.96 -1.68 13.45
N GLN A 175 -9.12 -0.41 13.79
CA GLN A 175 -8.55 0.71 13.07
C GLN A 175 -7.50 1.40 13.94
N PHE A 176 -6.42 1.84 13.31
CA PHE A 176 -5.33 2.58 13.95
C PHE A 176 -5.17 3.95 13.32
N GLN A 177 -4.84 4.93 14.15
CA GLN A 177 -4.24 6.18 13.71
C GLN A 177 -2.79 6.20 14.18
N ILE A 178 -1.86 5.90 13.27
CA ILE A 178 -0.42 5.91 13.57
C ILE A 178 0.20 7.17 12.96
N VAL A 179 0.98 7.89 13.76
CA VAL A 179 1.72 9.07 13.32
C VAL A 179 3.15 8.94 13.79
N ASP A 180 4.09 8.93 12.86
CA ASP A 180 5.54 8.79 13.10
C ASP A 180 5.88 7.59 14.01
N GLY A 181 5.26 6.44 13.70
CA GLY A 181 5.47 5.20 14.45
C GLY A 181 4.81 5.15 15.83
N LYS A 182 3.94 6.11 16.17
CA LYS A 182 3.19 6.14 17.43
C LYS A 182 1.69 6.04 17.21
N ILE A 183 1.05 5.10 17.90
CA ILE A 183 -0.40 4.94 17.91
C ILE A 183 -0.98 6.14 18.68
N ARG A 184 -1.69 7.00 17.95
CA ARG A 184 -2.48 8.10 18.53
C ARG A 184 -3.81 7.58 19.05
N ASN A 185 -4.50 6.81 18.21
CA ASN A 185 -5.81 6.25 18.50
C ASN A 185 -5.91 4.82 17.95
N MET A 186 -6.74 3.99 18.59
CA MET A 186 -7.04 2.62 18.20
C MET A 186 -8.47 2.28 18.60
N PHE A 187 -9.27 1.74 17.67
CA PHE A 187 -10.69 1.44 17.92
C PHE A 187 -11.08 0.09 17.32
N ASP A 188 -11.92 -0.67 18.03
CA ASP A 188 -12.51 -1.90 17.53
C ASP A 188 -13.87 -1.61 16.90
N THR A 189 -14.05 -1.98 15.63
CA THR A 189 -15.31 -1.79 14.92
C THR A 189 -16.15 -3.06 15.03
N ASN A 190 -17.22 -3.02 15.84
CA ASN A 190 -18.15 -4.14 15.92
C ASN A 190 -19.26 -4.10 14.88
N GLU A 191 -19.67 -2.92 14.36
CA GLU A 191 -20.74 -2.85 13.34
C GLU A 191 -20.83 -1.53 12.56
N THR A 192 -20.13 -0.46 12.98
CA THR A 192 -20.23 0.85 12.32
C THR A 192 -18.95 1.66 12.54
N VAL A 193 -18.22 1.93 11.46
CA VAL A 193 -16.96 2.72 11.42
C VAL A 193 -17.14 4.19 11.85
N GLY A 194 -18.38 4.62 12.14
CA GLY A 194 -18.73 6.02 12.39
C GLY A 194 -18.51 6.50 13.82
N ASP A 195 -19.04 5.81 14.82
CA ASP A 195 -19.45 6.49 16.07
C ASP A 195 -18.29 6.85 17.02
N GLU A 196 -17.27 6.01 17.16
CA GLU A 196 -16.17 6.25 18.11
C GLU A 196 -15.09 7.21 17.58
N MET A 197 -14.81 7.16 16.26
CA MET A 197 -13.96 8.16 15.60
C MET A 197 -14.65 9.53 15.58
N LEU A 198 -15.97 9.56 15.37
CA LEU A 198 -16.78 10.77 15.56
C LEU A 198 -16.64 11.29 16.99
N GLN A 199 -16.82 10.46 18.02
CA GLN A 199 -16.73 10.93 19.42
C GLN A 199 -15.34 11.45 19.80
N SER A 200 -14.25 10.80 19.36
CA SER A 200 -12.89 11.30 19.62
C SER A 200 -12.59 12.60 18.89
N ALA A 201 -13.16 12.82 17.70
CA ALA A 201 -12.98 14.05 16.95
C ALA A 201 -13.96 15.16 17.37
N LEU A 202 -15.14 14.80 17.92
CA LEU A 202 -16.11 15.72 18.53
C LEU A 202 -15.65 16.23 19.91
N GLY A 203 -14.83 15.46 20.63
CA GLY A 203 -14.17 15.91 21.87
C GLY A 203 -13.09 16.98 21.63
N ALA A 204 -12.60 17.10 20.39
CA ALA A 204 -11.69 18.14 19.95
C ALA A 204 -12.49 19.22 19.20
N GLN A 205 -12.87 20.27 19.92
CA GLN A 205 -13.57 21.45 19.41
C GLN A 205 -12.99 21.92 18.04
N ASN A 206 -13.72 21.70 16.93
CA ASN A 206 -13.93 22.63 15.79
C ASN A 206 -14.60 21.96 14.55
N ASP A 207 -15.64 22.64 14.04
CA ASP A 207 -16.33 22.56 12.74
C ASP A 207 -17.26 21.36 12.38
N ASP A 208 -18.54 21.59 12.68
CA ASP A 208 -19.74 20.75 12.63
C ASP A 208 -20.31 20.35 11.25
N TYR A 209 -19.51 20.18 10.18
CA TYR A 209 -20.08 19.77 8.88
C TYR A 209 -19.35 18.65 8.10
N MET A 210 -18.30 18.05 8.66
CA MET A 210 -17.43 17.12 7.91
C MET A 210 -17.33 15.68 8.46
N GLN A 211 -18.11 15.29 9.46
CA GLN A 211 -17.84 14.08 10.23
C GLN A 211 -18.67 12.85 9.83
N ASN A 212 -19.93 13.03 9.40
CA ASN A 212 -20.79 11.89 9.01
C ASN A 212 -20.52 11.33 7.61
N ILE A 213 -19.60 11.97 6.89
CA ILE A 213 -19.31 11.69 5.49
C ILE A 213 -18.18 10.66 5.37
N VAL A 214 -17.21 10.63 6.28
CA VAL A 214 -15.93 9.90 6.07
C VAL A 214 -16.10 8.37 6.09
N ALA A 215 -16.93 7.80 6.96
CA ALA A 215 -17.14 6.35 7.02
C ALA A 215 -17.96 5.81 5.83
N THR A 216 -19.06 6.48 5.46
CA THR A 216 -19.90 6.08 4.31
C THR A 216 -19.21 6.37 2.98
N ILE A 217 -18.53 7.51 2.87
CA ILE A 217 -17.72 7.83 1.68
C ILE A 217 -16.59 6.81 1.50
N GLN A 218 -15.98 6.29 2.57
CA GLN A 218 -14.98 5.24 2.43
C GLN A 218 -15.56 3.93 1.91
N HIS A 219 -16.77 3.54 2.31
CA HIS A 219 -17.43 2.34 1.77
C HIS A 219 -17.84 2.52 0.31
N GLU A 220 -18.55 3.61 -0.03
CA GLU A 220 -18.94 3.92 -1.42
C GLU A 220 -17.73 4.07 -2.35
N GLN A 221 -16.66 4.74 -1.88
CA GLN A 221 -15.41 4.83 -2.63
C GLN A 221 -14.76 3.47 -2.80
N ASN A 222 -14.78 2.61 -1.77
CA ASN A 222 -14.22 1.27 -1.87
C ASN A 222 -15.00 0.38 -2.85
N ASP A 223 -16.34 0.48 -2.87
CA ASP A 223 -17.17 -0.21 -3.86
C ASP A 223 -16.80 0.22 -5.29
N ILE A 224 -16.70 1.53 -5.51
CA ILE A 224 -16.23 2.09 -6.78
C ILE A 224 -14.80 1.62 -7.11
N ILE A 225 -13.90 1.52 -6.14
CA ILE A 225 -12.52 1.10 -6.36
C ILE A 225 -12.45 -0.39 -6.71
N ARG A 226 -13.25 -1.24 -6.06
CA ARG A 226 -13.18 -2.70 -6.15
C ARG A 226 -14.13 -3.35 -7.15
N ASP A 227 -15.02 -2.59 -7.78
CA ASP A 227 -15.92 -3.13 -8.81
C ASP A 227 -15.12 -3.66 -10.02
N THR A 228 -15.03 -4.98 -10.15
CA THR A 228 -14.44 -5.66 -11.32
C THR A 228 -15.49 -6.25 -12.26
N LYS A 229 -16.78 -6.11 -11.95
CA LYS A 229 -17.89 -6.75 -12.67
C LYS A 229 -18.51 -5.82 -13.72
N SER A 230 -18.49 -4.51 -13.46
CA SER A 230 -19.05 -3.51 -14.36
C SER A 230 -18.10 -3.18 -15.50
N ASN A 231 -18.53 -3.42 -16.75
CA ASN A 231 -17.78 -3.03 -17.96
C ASN A 231 -17.70 -1.49 -18.13
N LEU A 232 -18.68 -0.75 -17.59
CA LEU A 232 -18.72 0.72 -17.60
C LEU A 232 -19.22 1.21 -16.24
N LEU A 233 -18.43 2.05 -15.57
CA LEU A 233 -18.75 2.64 -14.27
C LEU A 233 -18.73 4.17 -14.38
N VAL A 234 -19.84 4.83 -14.00
CA VAL A 234 -19.97 6.29 -13.98
C VAL A 234 -19.94 6.78 -12.53
N VAL A 235 -18.96 7.61 -12.19
CA VAL A 235 -18.80 8.16 -10.84
C VAL A 235 -19.29 9.62 -10.81
N GLN A 236 -20.39 9.87 -10.10
CA GLN A 236 -20.95 11.21 -9.91
C GLN A 236 -20.74 11.70 -8.47
N GLY A 237 -20.37 12.96 -8.30
CA GLY A 237 -20.19 13.57 -6.97
C GLY A 237 -19.95 15.07 -7.04
N VAL A 238 -20.15 15.77 -5.93
CA VAL A 238 -19.96 17.23 -5.81
C VAL A 238 -18.48 17.64 -5.90
N ALA A 239 -18.20 18.93 -6.12
CA ALA A 239 -16.81 19.43 -6.10
C ALA A 239 -16.15 19.11 -4.73
N GLY A 240 -14.89 18.67 -4.75
CA GLY A 240 -14.18 18.26 -3.53
C GLY A 240 -14.50 16.86 -2.99
N SER A 241 -15.42 16.10 -3.59
CA SER A 241 -15.84 14.77 -3.11
C SER A 241 -14.81 13.63 -3.28
N GLY A 242 -13.56 13.95 -3.64
CA GLY A 242 -12.49 12.94 -3.77
C GLY A 242 -12.52 12.06 -5.02
N LYS A 243 -13.33 12.38 -6.05
CA LYS A 243 -13.46 11.56 -7.29
C LYS A 243 -12.13 11.23 -7.96
N THR A 244 -11.26 12.23 -8.14
CA THR A 244 -9.95 12.03 -8.78
C THR A 244 -9.09 11.04 -7.98
N SER A 245 -9.06 11.18 -6.66
CA SER A 245 -8.37 10.26 -5.78
C SER A 245 -8.97 8.86 -5.82
N ALA A 246 -10.30 8.73 -5.78
CA ALA A 246 -10.98 7.44 -5.89
C ALA A 246 -10.70 6.74 -7.24
N ILE A 247 -10.67 7.49 -8.35
CA ILE A 247 -10.32 6.95 -9.68
C ILE A 247 -8.86 6.50 -9.73
N LEU A 248 -7.92 7.29 -9.17
CA LEU A 248 -6.51 6.89 -9.12
C LEU A 248 -6.31 5.61 -8.28
N GLN A 249 -6.97 5.52 -7.13
CA GLN A 249 -6.96 4.32 -6.30
C GLN A 249 -7.62 3.12 -7.02
N ARG A 250 -8.68 3.35 -7.80
CA ARG A 250 -9.30 2.32 -8.65
C ARG A 250 -8.32 1.81 -9.70
N ILE A 251 -7.62 2.69 -10.41
CA ILE A 251 -6.61 2.29 -11.39
C ILE A 251 -5.53 1.44 -10.71
N ALA A 252 -5.01 1.88 -9.56
CA ALA A 252 -4.01 1.12 -8.81
C ALA A 252 -4.52 -0.26 -8.36
N PHE A 253 -5.77 -0.34 -7.90
CA PHE A 253 -6.43 -1.61 -7.55
C PHE A 253 -6.58 -2.53 -8.76
N LEU A 254 -7.09 -2.03 -9.88
CA LEU A 254 -7.30 -2.83 -11.10
C LEU A 254 -5.96 -3.31 -11.68
N LEU A 255 -4.92 -2.48 -11.69
CA LEU A 255 -3.58 -2.89 -12.12
C LEU A 255 -3.01 -4.00 -11.23
N TYR A 256 -3.21 -3.92 -9.91
CA TYR A 256 -2.80 -4.96 -8.98
C TYR A 256 -3.60 -6.25 -9.18
N HIS A 257 -4.93 -6.13 -9.30
CA HIS A 257 -5.86 -7.25 -9.47
C HIS A 257 -5.63 -7.99 -10.81
N SER A 258 -5.33 -7.25 -11.87
CA SER A 258 -5.12 -7.76 -13.22
C SER A 258 -3.65 -7.91 -13.60
N ARG A 259 -2.72 -7.91 -12.62
CA ARG A 259 -1.28 -7.98 -12.90
C ARG A 259 -0.85 -9.23 -13.67
N ASP A 260 -1.64 -10.31 -13.55
CA ASP A 260 -1.39 -11.58 -14.24
C ASP A 260 -2.08 -11.67 -15.62
N THR A 261 -2.95 -10.72 -15.97
CA THR A 261 -3.72 -10.70 -17.24
C THR A 261 -3.39 -9.49 -18.13
N LEU A 262 -2.70 -8.48 -17.60
CA LEU A 262 -2.22 -7.33 -18.34
C LEU A 262 -0.81 -7.61 -18.89
N GLU A 263 -0.71 -8.46 -19.92
CA GLU A 263 0.46 -8.42 -20.79
C GLU A 263 0.36 -7.17 -21.68
N ALA A 264 1.44 -6.39 -21.75
CA ALA A 264 1.53 -5.26 -22.66
C ALA A 264 1.76 -5.80 -24.08
N ASP A 265 0.76 -5.64 -24.95
CA ASP A 265 0.93 -5.72 -26.41
C ASP A 265 1.67 -4.48 -26.94
#